data_AF-A0A3P7JYQ7-F1
#
_entry.id   AF-A0A3P7JYQ7-F1
#
_cell.length_a   1.000
_cell.length_b   1.000
_cell.length_c   1.000
_cell.angle_alpha   90.00
_cell.angle_beta   90.00
_cell.angle_gamma   90.00
#
_symmetry.space_group_name_H-M   'P 1'
#
loop_
_entity.id
_entity.type
_entity.pdbx_description
1 polymer ?
#
loop_
_entity_poly.entity_id
_entity_poly.type
_entity_poly.pdbx_seq_one_letter_code
_entity_poly.pdbx_strand_id
1 'polypeptide(L)'
;MEALHVNLPPTLATSQVKSVRKELKMHLLRLLRHSSSTPFHPRIMTLLTDLGAAQSEVLRALPSANEQRKKSHRNNENNDEPEVKRVKNVGEIPAAVEKEDDEEYGNEAGPSMSMEESQTQSAIDITAQFVYERLKPKLITDLVALPDEMPAAFQSSYTPIAAAGSESQILHLSRMIATQLTSTELGPGIEKIRAEKQQQSRQTARMEGTVIPPTSVHQFTAKQQNETQQSESVLPAALLTKTKQKIQFGLLSITKELDREQSLKLILFAFQRILANEKRAIQGGVGVAQQKLLVRLVTRLDHDSCAEFDDLLMNFIVQEQKSRTELALLWIAELYAQFQGYTVDNFY
;
A
#
# COMPACT_ATOMS: atom_id res chain seq x y z
N MET A 1 -1.81 18.06 -11.91
CA MET A 1 -0.67 17.92 -12.83
C MET A 1 -0.02 16.54 -12.74
N GLU A 2 0.56 16.17 -11.59
CA GLU A 2 1.32 14.91 -11.41
C GLU A 2 0.60 13.64 -11.87
N ALA A 3 -0.63 13.40 -11.39
CA ALA A 3 -1.42 12.23 -11.78
C ALA A 3 -1.66 12.14 -13.31
N LEU A 4 -1.62 13.26 -14.03
CA LEU A 4 -1.77 13.34 -15.49
C LEU A 4 -0.44 13.16 -16.23
N HIS A 5 0.71 13.47 -15.62
CA HIS A 5 2.02 13.09 -16.15
C HIS A 5 2.21 11.57 -16.14
N VAL A 6 1.79 10.94 -15.04
CA VAL A 6 1.98 9.50 -14.78
C VAL A 6 0.90 8.65 -15.46
N ASN A 7 -0.36 9.07 -15.45
CA ASN A 7 -1.49 8.31 -15.99
C ASN A 7 -2.12 9.00 -17.22
N LEU A 8 -1.35 9.16 -18.31
CA LEU A 8 -1.95 9.52 -19.60
C LEU A 8 -2.84 8.36 -20.10
N PRO A 9 -4.05 8.63 -20.63
CA PRO A 9 -4.92 7.58 -21.18
C PRO A 9 -4.22 6.76 -22.27
N PRO A 10 -4.28 5.41 -22.24
CA PRO A 10 -3.62 4.54 -23.23
C PRO A 10 -4.27 4.60 -24.62
N THR A 11 -5.42 5.28 -24.75
CA THR A 11 -6.10 5.58 -26.01
C THR A 11 -5.45 6.72 -26.80
N LEU A 12 -4.49 7.46 -26.23
CA LEU A 12 -3.80 8.56 -26.90
C LEU A 12 -2.70 8.05 -27.84
N ALA A 13 -2.75 8.48 -29.10
CA ALA A 13 -1.69 8.23 -30.07
C ALA A 13 -0.36 8.87 -29.63
N THR A 14 0.77 8.34 -30.08
CA THR A 14 2.12 8.80 -29.67
C THR A 14 2.38 10.28 -29.97
N SER A 15 1.74 10.83 -31.01
CA SER A 15 1.73 12.27 -31.32
C SER A 15 0.94 13.09 -30.30
N GLN A 16 -0.23 12.61 -29.86
CA GLN A 16 -1.06 13.24 -28.84
C GLN A 16 -0.35 13.22 -27.48
N VAL A 17 0.25 12.10 -27.08
CA VAL A 17 1.06 11.98 -25.84
C VAL A 17 2.21 13.00 -25.84
N LYS A 18 2.93 13.15 -26.96
CA LYS A 18 3.98 14.19 -27.11
C LYS A 18 3.42 15.60 -26.97
N SER A 19 2.24 15.88 -27.54
CA SER A 19 1.58 17.18 -27.43
C SER A 19 1.14 17.50 -25.99
N VAL A 20 0.52 16.55 -25.29
CA VAL A 20 0.12 16.71 -23.88
C VAL A 20 1.33 16.93 -22.98
N ARG A 21 2.42 16.17 -23.17
CA ARG A 21 3.67 16.37 -22.41
C ARG A 21 4.29 17.76 -22.66
N LYS A 22 4.27 18.24 -23.90
CA LYS A 22 4.73 19.60 -24.25
C LYS A 22 3.90 20.68 -23.55
N GLU A 23 2.56 20.57 -23.58
CA GLU A 23 1.69 21.58 -22.97
C GLU A 23 1.72 21.53 -21.43
N LEU A 24 1.91 20.34 -20.84
CA LEU A 24 2.14 20.18 -19.41
C LEU A 24 3.45 20.83 -18.96
N LYS A 25 4.54 20.65 -19.72
CA LYS A 25 5.83 21.33 -19.48
C LYS A 25 5.67 22.86 -19.55
N MET A 26 4.96 23.37 -20.56
CA MET A 26 4.66 24.81 -20.69
C MET A 26 3.88 25.35 -19.48
N HIS A 27 2.89 24.62 -18.98
CA HIS A 27 2.12 25.06 -17.80
C HIS A 27 2.92 24.99 -16.50
N LEU A 28 3.78 23.99 -16.31
CA LEU A 28 4.65 23.91 -15.13
C LEU A 28 5.71 25.03 -15.13
N LEU A 29 6.26 25.40 -16.29
CA LEU A 29 7.15 26.57 -16.44
C LEU A 29 6.43 27.90 -16.18
N ARG A 30 5.15 28.03 -16.55
CA ARG A 30 4.31 29.19 -16.18
C ARG A 30 4.05 29.23 -14.67
N LEU A 31 3.74 28.08 -14.07
CA LEU A 31 3.42 27.95 -12.65
C LEU A 31 4.61 28.32 -11.75
N LEU A 32 5.82 27.89 -12.09
CA LEU A 32 7.07 28.18 -11.34
C LEU A 32 7.33 29.69 -11.19
N ARG A 33 6.79 30.54 -12.06
CA ARG A 33 6.92 32.01 -11.99
C ARG A 33 5.97 32.64 -10.95
N HIS A 34 4.99 31.89 -10.44
CA HIS A 34 3.97 32.40 -9.54
C HIS A 34 4.40 32.29 -8.07
N SER A 35 4.26 33.35 -7.28
CA SER A 35 4.78 33.41 -5.91
C SER A 35 4.16 32.36 -4.97
N SER A 36 2.88 32.02 -5.14
CA SER A 36 2.24 30.94 -4.35
C SER A 36 2.72 29.54 -4.72
N SER A 37 3.47 29.37 -5.82
CA SER A 37 4.07 28.07 -6.17
C SER A 37 5.37 27.77 -5.40
N THR A 38 5.93 28.75 -4.69
CA THR A 38 7.20 28.64 -3.92
C THR A 38 7.33 27.37 -3.08
N PRO A 39 6.37 26.97 -2.20
CA PRO A 39 6.48 25.73 -1.43
C PRO A 39 6.45 24.45 -2.29
N PHE A 40 5.90 24.53 -3.50
CA PHE A 40 5.83 23.41 -4.45
C PHE A 40 6.99 23.40 -5.46
N HIS A 41 7.87 24.41 -5.47
CA HIS A 41 9.00 24.52 -6.41
C HIS A 41 9.82 23.22 -6.55
N PRO A 42 10.24 22.51 -5.47
CA PRO A 42 11.02 21.27 -5.62
C PRO A 42 10.28 20.22 -6.45
N ARG A 43 8.97 20.05 -6.20
CA ARG A 43 8.12 19.05 -6.86
C ARG A 43 7.81 19.44 -8.32
N ILE A 44 7.64 20.74 -8.59
CA ILE A 44 7.50 21.28 -9.96
C ILE A 44 8.80 21.10 -10.76
N MET A 45 9.98 21.32 -10.16
CA MET A 45 11.28 21.13 -10.81
C MET A 45 11.54 19.67 -11.21
N THR A 46 11.16 18.71 -10.36
CA THR A 46 11.27 17.29 -10.69
C THR A 46 10.43 16.94 -11.92
N LEU A 47 9.13 17.29 -11.91
CA LEU A 47 8.23 17.06 -13.05
C LEU A 47 8.70 17.72 -14.35
N LEU A 48 9.31 18.91 -14.25
CA LEU A 48 9.93 19.57 -15.39
C LEU A 48 11.13 18.78 -15.92
N THR A 49 11.94 18.19 -15.05
CA THR A 49 13.06 17.31 -15.41
C THR A 49 12.54 16.03 -16.11
N ASP A 50 11.50 15.39 -15.57
CA ASP A 50 10.86 14.19 -16.15
C ASP A 50 10.21 14.45 -17.52
N LEU A 51 9.80 15.71 -17.76
CA LEU A 51 9.27 16.20 -19.04
C LEU A 51 10.36 16.70 -20.01
N GLY A 52 11.64 16.58 -19.67
CA GLY A 52 12.75 17.04 -20.51
C GLY A 52 12.87 18.57 -20.58
N ALA A 53 12.76 19.26 -19.45
CA ALA A 53 13.21 20.63 -19.30
C ALA A 53 14.73 20.71 -19.15
N ALA A 54 15.36 21.67 -19.83
CA ALA A 54 16.77 21.95 -19.59
C ALA A 54 16.92 22.69 -18.25
N GLN A 55 18.00 22.45 -17.50
CA GLN A 55 18.22 23.13 -16.22
C GLN A 55 18.27 24.67 -16.38
N SER A 56 18.80 25.17 -17.51
CA SER A 56 18.76 26.60 -17.87
C SER A 56 17.35 27.14 -18.18
N GLU A 57 16.43 26.29 -18.64
CA GLU A 57 15.02 26.62 -18.90
C GLU A 57 14.25 26.74 -17.58
N VAL A 58 14.52 25.83 -16.64
CA VAL A 58 13.96 25.83 -15.27
C VAL A 58 14.48 27.01 -14.45
N LEU A 59 15.80 27.23 -14.43
CA LEU A 59 16.41 28.35 -13.70
C LEU A 59 15.93 29.72 -14.19
N ARG A 60 15.67 29.87 -15.50
CA ARG A 60 15.10 31.10 -16.08
C ARG A 60 13.60 31.28 -15.76
N ALA A 61 12.91 30.23 -15.33
CA ALA A 61 11.50 30.28 -14.92
C ALA A 61 11.31 30.56 -13.42
N LEU A 62 12.40 30.64 -12.62
CA LEU A 62 12.31 31.04 -11.22
C LEU A 62 12.07 32.56 -11.07
N PRO A 63 11.23 33.01 -10.13
CA PRO A 63 11.17 34.41 -9.73
C PRO A 63 12.48 34.80 -9.04
N SER A 64 12.99 36.00 -9.32
CA SER A 64 14.19 36.50 -8.64
C SER A 64 13.91 36.74 -7.16
N ALA A 65 14.86 36.44 -6.28
CA ALA A 65 14.72 36.55 -4.82
C ALA A 65 14.30 37.96 -4.33
N ASN A 66 14.56 39.00 -5.13
CA ASN A 66 14.11 40.37 -4.84
C ASN A 66 12.59 40.57 -5.01
N GLU A 67 11.90 39.82 -5.89
CA GLU A 67 10.45 39.94 -6.07
C GLU A 67 9.67 39.29 -4.93
N GLN A 68 10.17 38.17 -4.39
CA GLN A 68 9.56 37.45 -3.27
C GLN A 68 9.43 38.36 -2.03
N ARG A 69 10.49 39.12 -1.70
CA ARG A 69 10.46 40.07 -0.56
C ARG A 69 9.51 41.26 -0.80
N LYS A 70 9.53 41.86 -1.99
CA LYS A 70 8.72 43.05 -2.30
C LYS A 70 7.20 42.82 -2.30
N LYS A 71 6.73 41.59 -2.53
CA LYS A 71 5.29 41.26 -2.39
C LYS A 71 4.91 40.77 -1.00
N SER A 72 5.82 40.15 -0.25
CA SER A 72 5.56 39.75 1.14
C SER A 72 5.31 40.95 2.06
N HIS A 73 6.08 42.04 1.89
CA HIS A 73 5.90 43.28 2.67
C HIS A 73 4.51 43.89 2.47
N ARG A 74 4.05 43.92 1.20
CA ARG A 74 2.78 44.52 0.78
C ARG A 74 1.53 43.76 1.26
N ASN A 75 1.71 42.67 1.99
CA ASN A 75 0.65 41.85 2.58
C ASN A 75 0.73 41.80 4.12
N ASN A 76 1.60 42.64 4.73
CA ASN A 76 1.97 42.59 6.14
C ASN A 76 2.12 43.98 6.79
N GLU A 77 1.58 45.02 6.16
CA GLU A 77 1.48 46.39 6.67
C GLU A 77 0.00 46.81 6.64
N ASN A 78 -0.75 46.46 7.70
CA ASN A 78 -2.08 46.99 8.05
C ASN A 78 -2.57 46.42 9.40
N ASN A 79 -1.86 46.74 10.49
CA ASN A 79 -2.48 46.90 11.82
C ASN A 79 -1.55 47.69 12.75
N ASP A 80 -2.17 48.25 13.80
CA ASP A 80 -1.59 48.98 14.95
C ASP A 80 -1.20 50.47 14.75
N GLU A 81 -2.01 51.34 15.37
CA GLU A 81 -1.81 52.77 15.74
C GLU A 81 -2.32 52.93 17.21
N PRO A 82 -2.18 54.07 17.94
CA PRO A 82 -1.57 55.39 17.64
C PRO A 82 -0.46 55.79 18.66
N GLU A 83 0.14 56.99 18.75
CA GLU A 83 0.06 58.26 17.97
C GLU A 83 1.48 58.56 17.35
N VAL A 84 2.22 59.69 17.41
CA VAL A 84 2.18 60.97 18.14
C VAL A 84 2.60 62.14 17.22
N LYS A 85 1.72 63.14 17.06
CA LYS A 85 1.94 64.54 16.63
C LYS A 85 3.15 64.85 15.71
N ARG A 86 2.88 65.26 14.45
CA ARG A 86 2.88 66.70 14.04
C ARG A 86 2.62 66.97 12.53
N VAL A 87 1.55 67.75 12.28
CA VAL A 87 1.49 68.93 11.36
C VAL A 87 1.50 68.72 9.81
N LYS A 88 0.29 68.90 9.20
CA LYS A 88 -0.02 69.48 7.86
C LYS A 88 0.47 68.73 6.59
N ASN A 89 -0.19 68.79 5.42
CA ASN A 89 -1.35 69.58 4.94
C ASN A 89 -2.01 68.90 3.69
N VAL A 90 -3.33 69.02 3.50
CA VAL A 90 -4.13 68.96 2.23
C VAL A 90 -3.97 67.70 1.32
N GLY A 91 -5.03 67.05 0.81
CA GLY A 91 -6.47 67.24 1.02
C GLY A 91 -7.37 66.42 0.05
N GLU A 92 -8.69 66.51 0.30
CA GLU A 92 -9.85 66.09 -0.54
C GLU A 92 -10.19 64.60 -0.77
N ILE A 93 -11.49 64.31 -0.58
CA ILE A 93 -12.27 63.09 -0.86
C ILE A 93 -13.63 63.58 -1.42
N PRO A 94 -14.42 62.82 -2.20
CA PRO A 94 -15.41 61.84 -1.67
C PRO A 94 -15.34 60.46 -2.36
N ALA A 95 -15.73 59.34 -1.72
CA ALA A 95 -17.08 58.74 -1.63
C ALA A 95 -17.63 58.15 -2.96
N ALA A 96 -18.45 57.10 -3.00
CA ALA A 96 -19.39 56.61 -1.96
C ALA A 96 -19.41 55.07 -1.79
N VAL A 97 -20.26 54.59 -0.88
CA VAL A 97 -20.45 53.19 -0.44
C VAL A 97 -21.94 52.85 -0.40
N GLU A 98 -22.32 51.71 -0.97
CA GLU A 98 -23.55 50.94 -0.73
C GLU A 98 -23.10 49.46 -0.60
N LYS A 99 -23.39 48.70 0.48
CA LYS A 99 -24.70 48.19 1.00
C LYS A 99 -25.32 47.12 0.09
N GLU A 100 -26.00 46.05 0.51
CA GLU A 100 -26.23 45.34 1.80
C GLU A 100 -26.91 43.98 1.42
N ASP A 101 -26.81 42.80 2.06
CA ASP A 101 -25.89 42.20 3.06
C ASP A 101 -26.12 40.63 3.04
N ASP A 102 -25.64 39.85 4.03
CA ASP A 102 -25.80 38.37 4.23
C ASP A 102 -25.10 37.40 3.21
N GLU A 103 -24.76 36.13 3.51
CA GLU A 103 -25.10 35.22 4.65
C GLU A 103 -23.85 34.60 5.36
N GLU A 104 -24.05 34.15 6.61
CA GLU A 104 -23.13 33.30 7.39
C GLU A 104 -23.23 31.81 7.00
N TYR A 105 -22.12 31.14 6.69
CA TYR A 105 -22.03 29.67 6.75
C TYR A 105 -20.70 29.20 7.39
N GLY A 106 -20.81 28.20 8.28
CA GLY A 106 -19.78 27.87 9.26
C GLY A 106 -18.52 27.16 8.74
N ASN A 107 -17.38 27.51 9.33
CA ASN A 107 -16.09 26.84 9.11
C ASN A 107 -16.00 25.52 9.92
N GLU A 108 -16.62 24.44 9.44
CA GLU A 108 -16.48 23.09 10.03
C GLU A 108 -15.15 22.40 9.62
N ALA A 109 -14.02 23.00 10.01
CA ALA A 109 -12.70 22.39 9.87
C ALA A 109 -12.47 21.31 10.96
N GLY A 110 -13.16 20.17 10.84
CA GLY A 110 -13.10 19.07 11.81
C GLY A 110 -11.72 18.39 11.89
N PRO A 111 -11.28 17.84 13.05
CA PRO A 111 -9.90 17.36 13.25
C PRO A 111 -9.46 16.12 12.46
N SER A 112 -10.31 15.55 11.60
CA SER A 112 -10.13 14.18 11.09
C SER A 112 -9.27 14.06 9.82
N MET A 113 -9.17 15.11 8.99
CA MET A 113 -8.46 15.05 7.70
C MET A 113 -6.96 14.76 7.85
N SER A 114 -6.30 15.38 8.83
CA SER A 114 -4.86 15.31 9.04
C SER A 114 -4.37 13.89 9.36
N MET A 115 -5.22 13.04 9.92
CA MET A 115 -4.84 11.68 10.31
C MET A 115 -4.87 10.70 9.12
N GLU A 116 -5.76 10.88 8.15
CA GLU A 116 -5.79 10.06 6.93
C GLU A 116 -4.69 10.48 5.94
N GLU A 117 -4.37 11.77 5.83
CA GLU A 117 -3.20 12.26 5.09
C GLU A 117 -1.88 11.74 5.71
N SER A 118 -1.76 11.75 7.04
CA SER A 118 -0.59 11.19 7.74
C SER A 118 -0.44 9.68 7.53
N GLN A 119 -1.55 8.93 7.56
CA GLN A 119 -1.53 7.48 7.30
C GLN A 119 -1.15 7.18 5.84
N THR A 120 -1.78 7.82 4.87
CA THR A 120 -1.47 7.61 3.44
C THR A 120 -0.02 7.97 3.11
N GLN A 121 0.53 9.05 3.68
CA GLN A 121 1.95 9.39 3.50
C GLN A 121 2.89 8.34 4.13
N SER A 122 2.53 7.79 5.30
CA SER A 122 3.26 6.68 5.93
C SER A 122 3.26 5.41 5.06
N ALA A 123 2.14 5.09 4.41
CA ALA A 123 2.04 3.97 3.46
C ALA A 123 2.99 4.13 2.26
N ILE A 124 3.03 5.34 1.69
CA ILE A 124 3.93 5.67 0.57
C ILE A 124 5.39 5.51 1.02
N ASP A 125 5.75 5.97 2.21
CA ASP A 125 7.12 5.98 2.70
C ASP A 125 7.63 4.56 3.01
N ILE A 126 6.81 3.72 3.65
CA ILE A 126 7.09 2.29 3.87
C ILE A 126 7.25 1.54 2.54
N THR A 127 6.37 1.82 1.59
CA THR A 127 6.40 1.18 0.27
C THR A 127 7.59 1.69 -0.55
N ALA A 128 8.03 2.95 -0.37
CA ALA A 128 9.21 3.51 -1.03
C ALA A 128 10.50 2.83 -0.55
N GLN A 129 10.64 2.54 0.75
CA GLN A 129 11.79 1.75 1.23
C GLN A 129 11.75 0.32 0.68
N PHE A 130 10.59 -0.33 0.66
CA PHE A 130 10.43 -1.69 0.10
C PHE A 130 10.81 -1.78 -1.39
N VAL A 131 10.52 -0.73 -2.18
CA VAL A 131 10.93 -0.61 -3.58
C VAL A 131 12.41 -0.24 -3.70
N TYR A 132 12.93 0.66 -2.86
CA TYR A 132 14.35 1.05 -2.83
C TYR A 132 15.26 -0.16 -2.65
N GLU A 133 14.96 -1.04 -1.69
CA GLU A 133 15.70 -2.29 -1.45
C GLU A 133 15.70 -3.25 -2.66
N ARG A 134 14.75 -3.10 -3.59
CA ARG A 134 14.58 -3.93 -4.80
C ARG A 134 15.12 -3.29 -6.07
N LEU A 135 15.34 -1.97 -6.10
CA LEU A 135 15.98 -1.26 -7.20
C LEU A 135 17.52 -1.41 -7.20
N LYS A 136 18.06 -2.46 -6.55
CA LYS A 136 19.48 -2.79 -6.57
C LYS A 136 19.85 -3.40 -7.92
N PRO A 137 20.96 -2.99 -8.58
CA PRO A 137 21.28 -3.41 -9.95
C PRO A 137 21.18 -4.93 -10.20
N LYS A 138 21.69 -5.76 -9.27
CA LYS A 138 21.59 -7.23 -9.36
C LYS A 138 20.15 -7.75 -9.45
N LEU A 139 19.24 -7.18 -8.66
CA LEU A 139 17.85 -7.61 -8.64
C LEU A 139 17.06 -7.07 -9.85
N ILE A 140 17.52 -5.97 -10.46
CA ILE A 140 16.98 -5.44 -11.72
C ILE A 140 17.45 -6.31 -12.91
N THR A 141 18.72 -6.78 -12.91
CA THR A 141 19.20 -7.69 -13.95
C THR A 141 18.48 -9.05 -13.92
N ASP A 142 18.09 -9.53 -12.74
CA ASP A 142 17.28 -10.76 -12.62
C ASP A 142 15.83 -10.57 -13.15
N LEU A 143 15.35 -9.33 -13.23
CA LEU A 143 14.00 -8.98 -13.69
C LEU A 143 13.88 -8.83 -15.22
N VAL A 144 15.01 -8.71 -15.93
CA VAL A 144 15.08 -8.45 -17.37
C VAL A 144 16.05 -9.43 -17.99
N ALA A 145 15.56 -10.31 -18.88
CA ALA A 145 16.41 -11.22 -19.66
C ALA A 145 17.28 -10.41 -20.65
N LEU A 146 18.44 -9.95 -20.18
CA LEU A 146 19.44 -9.24 -20.97
C LEU A 146 20.21 -10.26 -21.83
N PRO A 147 20.49 -9.97 -23.12
CA PRO A 147 21.35 -10.80 -23.94
C PRO A 147 22.82 -10.67 -23.51
N ASP A 148 23.60 -11.75 -23.69
CA ASP A 148 25.03 -11.80 -23.35
C ASP A 148 25.89 -10.78 -24.11
N GLU A 149 25.44 -10.36 -25.30
CA GLU A 149 26.11 -9.36 -26.14
C GLU A 149 25.17 -8.19 -26.47
N MET A 150 25.71 -6.96 -26.45
CA MET A 150 24.93 -5.73 -26.57
C MET A 150 24.43 -5.48 -28.01
N PRO A 151 23.11 -5.45 -28.28
CA PRO A 151 22.59 -5.35 -29.65
C PRO A 151 22.96 -4.03 -30.34
N ALA A 152 23.38 -4.10 -31.61
CA ALA A 152 23.76 -2.93 -32.41
C ALA A 152 22.64 -1.88 -32.56
N ALA A 153 21.37 -2.32 -32.57
CA ALA A 153 20.20 -1.43 -32.57
C ALA A 153 20.04 -0.64 -31.24
N PHE A 154 20.51 -1.21 -30.13
CA PHE A 154 20.59 -0.50 -28.84
C PHE A 154 21.79 0.45 -28.82
N GLN A 155 22.98 0.00 -29.26
CA GLN A 155 24.18 0.86 -29.34
C GLN A 155 23.96 2.14 -30.16
N SER A 156 23.22 2.04 -31.28
CA SER A 156 22.93 3.17 -32.17
C SER A 156 21.78 4.08 -31.72
N SER A 157 21.06 3.74 -30.65
CA SER A 157 19.94 4.53 -30.12
C SER A 157 20.06 4.91 -28.63
N TYR A 158 20.97 4.27 -27.89
CA TYR A 158 21.19 4.53 -26.48
C TYR A 158 21.83 5.91 -26.27
N THR A 159 21.14 6.76 -25.50
CA THR A 159 21.65 8.06 -25.04
C THR A 159 22.01 7.94 -23.56
N PRO A 160 23.29 7.98 -23.15
CA PRO A 160 23.68 7.84 -21.75
C PRO A 160 23.11 8.97 -20.89
N ILE A 161 22.40 8.62 -19.82
CA ILE A 161 21.96 9.58 -18.79
C ILE A 161 23.10 9.73 -17.77
N ALA A 162 23.75 10.88 -17.75
CA ALA A 162 25.01 11.12 -17.01
C ALA A 162 24.95 10.99 -15.46
N ALA A 163 23.77 10.74 -14.89
CA ALA A 163 23.55 10.50 -13.46
C ALA A 163 22.67 9.26 -13.17
N ALA A 164 22.56 8.35 -14.14
CA ALA A 164 21.74 7.14 -14.04
C ALA A 164 22.17 6.26 -12.85
N GLY A 165 21.22 5.86 -12.01
CA GLY A 165 21.48 4.99 -10.86
C GLY A 165 22.14 5.68 -9.66
N SER A 166 22.17 7.02 -9.63
CA SER A 166 22.52 7.76 -8.42
C SER A 166 21.50 7.52 -7.31
N GLU A 167 21.94 7.42 -6.05
CA GLU A 167 21.07 7.11 -4.90
C GLU A 167 19.85 8.04 -4.80
N SER A 168 20.04 9.35 -5.02
CA SER A 168 18.95 10.33 -5.07
C SER A 168 17.91 10.03 -6.17
N GLN A 169 18.35 9.56 -7.34
CA GLN A 169 17.44 9.14 -8.41
C GLN A 169 16.70 7.84 -8.06
N ILE A 170 17.38 6.87 -7.42
CA ILE A 170 16.76 5.60 -7.01
C ILE A 170 15.73 5.85 -5.89
N LEU A 171 16.03 6.73 -4.92
CA LEU A 171 15.09 7.17 -3.88
C LEU A 171 13.89 7.94 -4.47
N HIS A 172 14.10 8.77 -5.50
CA HIS A 172 13.00 9.46 -6.16
C HIS A 172 12.10 8.47 -6.93
N LEU A 173 12.71 7.58 -7.71
CA LEU A 173 12.01 6.52 -8.46
C LEU A 173 11.25 5.58 -7.53
N SER A 174 11.83 5.18 -6.39
CA SER A 174 11.15 4.33 -5.41
C SER A 174 9.93 5.01 -4.80
N ARG A 175 10.01 6.31 -4.49
CA ARG A 175 8.86 7.12 -4.03
C ARG A 175 7.79 7.28 -5.12
N MET A 176 8.16 7.45 -6.38
CA MET A 176 7.20 7.51 -7.49
C MET A 176 6.45 6.18 -7.66
N ILE A 177 7.17 5.06 -7.76
CA ILE A 177 6.59 3.72 -7.85
C ILE A 177 5.72 3.42 -6.62
N ALA A 178 6.19 3.75 -5.42
CA ALA A 178 5.45 3.54 -4.18
C ALA A 178 4.16 4.36 -4.10
N THR A 179 4.15 5.59 -4.63
CA THR A 179 2.94 6.41 -4.74
C THR A 179 1.92 5.72 -5.65
N GLN A 180 2.37 5.16 -6.79
CA GLN A 180 1.50 4.48 -7.75
C GLN A 180 0.98 3.12 -7.22
N LEU A 181 1.83 2.34 -6.53
CA LEU A 181 1.43 1.13 -5.81
C LEU A 181 0.40 1.44 -4.71
N THR A 182 0.66 2.46 -3.88
CA THR A 182 -0.28 2.89 -2.83
C THR A 182 -1.63 3.31 -3.44
N SER A 183 -1.63 4.02 -4.57
CA SER A 183 -2.85 4.42 -5.29
C SER A 183 -3.62 3.26 -5.96
N THR A 184 -3.02 2.08 -6.03
CA THR A 184 -3.62 0.84 -6.55
C THR A 184 -3.85 -0.21 -5.46
N GLU A 185 -3.87 0.23 -4.19
CA GLU A 185 -4.02 -0.60 -2.97
C GLU A 185 -2.97 -1.72 -2.83
N LEU A 186 -1.79 -1.53 -3.42
CA LEU A 186 -0.68 -2.50 -3.45
C LEU A 186 0.52 -2.02 -2.62
N GLY A 187 1.26 -2.98 -2.08
CA GLY A 187 2.50 -2.74 -1.32
C GLY A 187 2.33 -2.80 0.21
N PRO A 188 3.44 -3.00 0.95
CA PRO A 188 3.42 -3.29 2.38
C PRO A 188 2.93 -2.12 3.25
N GLY A 189 2.98 -0.88 2.76
CA GLY A 189 2.42 0.27 3.46
C GLY A 189 0.90 0.17 3.60
N ILE A 190 0.20 -0.15 2.49
CA ILE A 190 -1.25 -0.38 2.50
C ILE A 190 -1.60 -1.61 3.35
N GLU A 191 -0.83 -2.69 3.23
CA GLU A 191 -1.04 -3.90 4.04
C GLU A 191 -0.93 -3.62 5.55
N LYS A 192 0.06 -2.82 5.97
CA LYS A 192 0.25 -2.43 7.38
C LYS A 192 -0.91 -1.56 7.90
N ILE A 193 -1.37 -0.57 7.14
CA ILE A 193 -2.53 0.26 7.51
C ILE A 193 -3.81 -0.58 7.59
N ARG A 194 -4.03 -1.48 6.62
CA ARG A 194 -5.17 -2.40 6.61
C ARG A 194 -5.15 -3.32 7.83
N ALA A 195 -3.97 -3.84 8.21
CA ALA A 195 -3.79 -4.62 9.43
C ALA A 195 -4.00 -3.82 10.72
N GLU A 196 -3.50 -2.58 10.80
CA GLU A 196 -3.68 -1.70 11.97
C GLU A 196 -5.14 -1.29 12.15
N LYS A 197 -5.84 -0.90 11.08
CA LYS A 197 -7.29 -0.61 11.09
C LYS A 197 -8.11 -1.84 11.49
N GLN A 198 -7.69 -3.05 11.10
CA GLN A 198 -8.32 -4.31 11.51
C GLN A 198 -7.95 -4.75 12.94
N GLN A 199 -6.82 -4.30 13.51
CA GLN A 199 -6.50 -4.49 14.92
C GLN A 199 -7.28 -3.51 15.80
N GLN A 200 -7.39 -2.24 15.41
CA GLN A 200 -8.17 -1.23 16.12
C GLN A 200 -9.65 -1.62 16.20
N SER A 201 -10.28 -2.05 15.10
CA SER A 201 -11.69 -2.50 15.12
C SER A 201 -11.92 -3.76 15.98
N ARG A 202 -10.90 -4.61 16.14
CA ARG A 202 -10.94 -5.76 17.07
C ARG A 202 -10.69 -5.36 18.53
N GLN A 203 -10.10 -4.20 18.79
CA GLN A 203 -9.97 -3.63 20.14
C GLN A 203 -11.24 -2.88 20.55
N THR A 204 -11.84 -2.08 19.67
CA THR A 204 -13.12 -1.40 19.95
C THR A 204 -14.25 -2.40 20.19
N ALA A 205 -14.43 -3.40 19.32
CA ALA A 205 -15.45 -4.45 19.52
C ALA A 205 -15.25 -5.26 20.82
N ARG A 206 -14.02 -5.35 21.35
CA ARG A 206 -13.73 -5.95 22.67
C ARG A 206 -14.10 -5.04 23.84
N MET A 207 -13.94 -3.72 23.69
CA MET A 207 -14.42 -2.74 24.68
C MET A 207 -15.96 -2.66 24.68
N GLU A 208 -16.58 -2.79 23.51
CA GLU A 208 -18.03 -2.74 23.28
C GLU A 208 -18.75 -4.07 23.60
N GLY A 209 -18.09 -4.98 24.32
CA GLY A 209 -18.68 -6.24 24.82
C GLY A 209 -19.05 -7.29 23.76
N THR A 210 -18.83 -7.03 22.48
CA THR A 210 -19.21 -7.95 21.40
C THR A 210 -18.19 -9.08 21.25
N VAL A 211 -18.58 -10.28 21.70
CA VAL A 211 -17.72 -11.48 21.70
C VAL A 211 -17.52 -12.01 20.28
N ILE A 212 -16.54 -11.45 19.57
CA ILE A 212 -16.01 -12.04 18.33
C ILE A 212 -15.06 -13.18 18.71
N PRO A 213 -15.39 -14.47 18.43
CA PRO A 213 -14.50 -15.58 18.72
C PRO A 213 -13.21 -15.47 17.89
N PRO A 214 -12.04 -15.83 18.45
CA PRO A 214 -10.77 -15.64 17.77
C PRO A 214 -10.63 -16.61 16.60
N THR A 215 -10.75 -16.11 15.37
CA THR A 215 -10.06 -16.73 14.22
C THR A 215 -8.56 -16.64 14.47
N SER A 216 -7.96 -17.79 14.76
CA SER A 216 -6.51 -17.94 14.92
C SER A 216 -5.81 -17.69 13.60
N VAL A 217 -5.17 -16.52 13.48
CA VAL A 217 -4.26 -16.23 12.36
C VAL A 217 -2.97 -17.00 12.61
N HIS A 218 -2.88 -18.23 12.08
CA HIS A 218 -1.65 -19.00 12.07
C HIS A 218 -0.65 -18.39 11.09
N GLN A 219 0.00 -17.31 11.53
CA GLN A 219 1.11 -16.68 10.83
C GLN A 219 2.34 -17.60 10.95
N PHE A 220 2.52 -18.48 9.97
CA PHE A 220 3.75 -19.29 9.81
C PHE A 220 4.92 -18.41 9.32
N THR A 221 5.44 -17.56 10.21
CA THR A 221 6.75 -16.92 10.02
C THR A 221 7.79 -17.66 10.86
N ALA A 222 8.68 -18.39 10.19
CA ALA A 222 9.74 -19.14 10.86
C ALA A 222 10.71 -18.18 11.57
N LYS A 223 10.69 -18.19 12.91
CA LYS A 223 11.76 -17.60 13.71
C LYS A 223 12.91 -18.60 13.80
N GLN A 224 13.95 -18.41 13.00
CA GLN A 224 15.26 -18.96 13.36
C GLN A 224 15.72 -18.31 14.68
N GLN A 225 16.35 -19.10 15.52
CA GLN A 225 16.84 -18.66 16.82
C GLN A 225 18.10 -17.81 16.66
N ASN A 226 18.25 -16.81 17.52
CA ASN A 226 19.54 -16.46 18.09
C ASN A 226 19.31 -15.96 19.51
N GLU A 227 19.85 -16.69 20.48
CA GLU A 227 19.84 -16.31 21.88
C GLU A 227 21.01 -15.37 22.20
N THR A 228 21.10 -14.95 23.47
CA THR A 228 22.22 -14.21 24.08
C THR A 228 22.12 -12.67 24.05
N GLN A 229 21.37 -12.14 25.00
CA GLN A 229 21.93 -11.17 25.95
C GLN A 229 21.13 -11.14 27.26
N GLN A 230 21.85 -11.28 28.37
CA GLN A 230 21.33 -11.01 29.72
C GLN A 230 21.53 -9.52 30.02
N SER A 231 20.60 -8.91 30.75
CA SER A 231 20.84 -7.68 31.48
C SER A 231 20.18 -7.77 32.86
N GLU A 232 20.96 -7.55 33.90
CA GLU A 232 20.48 -7.60 35.27
C GLU A 232 19.66 -6.35 35.62
N SER A 233 18.63 -6.53 36.44
CA SER A 233 17.96 -5.43 37.13
C SER A 233 17.56 -5.91 38.53
N VAL A 234 18.37 -5.53 39.52
CA VAL A 234 18.20 -5.93 40.91
C VAL A 234 17.42 -4.83 41.66
N LEU A 235 16.18 -5.13 42.06
CA LEU A 235 15.45 -4.41 43.11
C LEU A 235 14.55 -5.39 43.91
N PRO A 236 14.10 -5.02 45.13
CA PRO A 236 14.22 -5.95 46.27
C PRO A 236 12.99 -6.82 46.57
N ALA A 237 13.22 -7.83 47.42
CA ALA A 237 12.23 -8.82 47.83
C ALA A 237 11.09 -8.24 48.67
N ALA A 238 9.85 -8.61 48.32
CA ALA A 238 8.67 -8.46 49.16
C ALA A 238 7.70 -9.63 48.99
N LEU A 239 7.19 -10.14 50.12
CA LEU A 239 6.07 -11.10 50.27
C LEU A 239 6.15 -12.44 49.49
N LEU A 240 6.61 -13.48 50.21
CA LEU A 240 6.34 -14.89 49.90
C LEU A 240 4.84 -15.22 50.03
N THR A 241 4.05 -14.91 49.00
CA THR A 241 2.72 -15.51 48.84
C THR A 241 2.87 -16.94 48.30
N LYS A 242 2.18 -17.90 48.92
CA LYS A 242 2.31 -19.33 48.58
C LYS A 242 1.84 -19.59 47.14
N THR A 243 2.78 -19.73 46.21
CA THR A 243 2.52 -20.14 44.84
C THR A 243 1.91 -21.55 44.84
N LYS A 244 0.62 -21.65 44.52
CA LYS A 244 -0.02 -22.94 44.24
C LYS A 244 0.78 -23.60 43.12
N GLN A 245 1.18 -24.86 43.32
CA GLN A 245 1.90 -25.62 42.31
C GLN A 245 1.12 -25.60 40.99
N LYS A 246 1.76 -25.24 39.88
CA LYS A 246 1.15 -25.36 38.55
C LYS A 246 0.89 -26.84 38.28
N ILE A 247 -0.38 -27.24 38.35
CA ILE A 247 -0.81 -28.56 37.89
C ILE A 247 -0.46 -28.64 36.40
N GLN A 248 0.51 -29.48 36.06
CA GLN A 248 0.95 -29.65 34.69
C GLN A 248 -0.12 -30.44 33.93
N PHE A 249 -0.80 -29.77 32.99
CA PHE A 249 -1.88 -30.37 32.22
C PHE A 249 -1.31 -31.42 31.24
N GLY A 250 -1.36 -32.69 31.65
CA GLY A 250 -0.93 -33.83 30.84
C GLY A 250 -1.90 -34.10 29.71
N LEU A 251 -1.78 -33.37 28.59
CA LEU A 251 -2.66 -33.47 27.43
C LEU A 251 -2.86 -34.94 27.00
N LEU A 252 -1.76 -35.68 26.82
CA LEU A 252 -1.77 -37.08 26.38
C LEU A 252 -2.46 -38.03 27.37
N SER A 253 -2.53 -37.70 28.66
CA SER A 253 -3.24 -38.52 29.67
C SER A 253 -4.76 -38.27 29.72
N ILE A 254 -5.25 -37.28 28.97
CA ILE A 254 -6.66 -36.85 28.97
C ILE A 254 -7.28 -37.04 27.57
N THR A 255 -6.48 -36.94 26.51
CA THR A 255 -6.92 -37.25 25.13
C THR A 255 -6.96 -38.75 24.90
N LYS A 256 -8.15 -39.30 24.61
CA LYS A 256 -8.27 -40.63 24.00
C LYS A 256 -7.90 -40.54 22.51
N GLU A 257 -7.21 -41.55 21.98
CA GLU A 257 -7.05 -41.71 20.53
C GLU A 257 -8.42 -41.83 19.84
N LEU A 258 -8.49 -41.25 18.64
CA LEU A 258 -9.71 -41.16 17.85
C LEU A 258 -9.83 -42.41 16.97
N ASP A 259 -10.97 -43.10 17.05
CA ASP A 259 -11.28 -44.24 16.20
C ASP A 259 -11.32 -43.85 14.70
N ARG A 260 -11.00 -44.79 13.81
CA ARG A 260 -10.90 -44.55 12.36
C ARG A 260 -12.18 -43.95 11.80
N GLU A 261 -13.35 -44.54 12.07
CA GLU A 261 -14.63 -44.03 11.54
C GLU A 261 -14.87 -42.57 11.97
N GLN A 262 -14.55 -42.26 13.23
CA GLN A 262 -14.75 -40.93 13.79
C GLN A 262 -13.74 -39.91 13.24
N SER A 263 -12.53 -40.32 12.86
CA SER A 263 -11.57 -39.43 12.18
C SER A 263 -12.00 -39.12 10.75
N LEU A 264 -12.46 -40.11 9.97
CA LEU A 264 -12.96 -39.87 8.59
C LEU A 264 -14.13 -38.87 8.62
N LYS A 265 -15.06 -39.06 9.54
CA LYS A 265 -16.25 -38.21 9.75
C LYS A 265 -15.89 -36.78 10.15
N LEU A 266 -14.84 -36.59 10.95
CA LEU A 266 -14.33 -35.26 11.32
C LEU A 266 -13.60 -34.58 10.15
N ILE A 267 -12.89 -35.32 9.30
CA ILE A 267 -12.30 -34.79 8.06
C ILE A 267 -13.41 -34.36 7.10
N LEU A 268 -14.45 -35.18 6.91
CA LEU A 268 -15.60 -34.88 6.06
C LEU A 268 -16.34 -33.61 6.53
N PHE A 269 -16.64 -33.49 7.83
CA PHE A 269 -17.23 -32.27 8.38
C PHE A 269 -16.30 -31.04 8.27
N ALA A 270 -14.97 -31.23 8.35
CA ALA A 270 -14.02 -30.14 8.12
C ALA A 270 -14.06 -29.67 6.65
N PHE A 271 -14.08 -30.59 5.68
CA PHE A 271 -14.20 -30.30 4.25
C PHE A 271 -15.51 -29.58 3.90
N GLN A 272 -16.65 -30.12 4.36
CA GLN A 272 -17.98 -29.49 4.20
C GLN A 272 -18.02 -28.08 4.81
N ARG A 273 -17.38 -27.87 5.97
CA ARG A 273 -17.28 -26.54 6.60
C ARG A 273 -16.39 -25.57 5.80
N ILE A 274 -15.35 -26.06 5.11
CA ILE A 274 -14.52 -25.24 4.21
C ILE A 274 -15.34 -24.85 2.98
N LEU A 275 -16.08 -25.77 2.34
CA LEU A 275 -16.98 -25.47 1.21
C LEU A 275 -18.00 -24.38 1.59
N ALA A 276 -18.73 -24.57 2.69
CA ALA A 276 -19.80 -23.66 3.13
C ALA A 276 -19.33 -22.23 3.48
N ASN A 277 -18.03 -22.00 3.67
CA ASN A 277 -17.48 -20.68 4.01
C ASN A 277 -17.02 -19.84 2.80
N GLU A 278 -17.25 -20.28 1.55
CA GLU A 278 -16.83 -19.58 0.31
C GLU A 278 -17.11 -18.07 0.32
N LYS A 279 -18.36 -17.67 0.55
CA LYS A 279 -18.77 -16.25 0.51
C LYS A 279 -18.01 -15.41 1.55
N ARG A 280 -17.67 -16.01 2.70
CA ARG A 280 -16.86 -15.39 3.76
C ARG A 280 -15.36 -15.37 3.44
N ALA A 281 -14.85 -16.40 2.76
CA ALA A 281 -13.46 -16.45 2.29
C ALA A 281 -13.19 -15.41 1.20
N ILE A 282 -14.14 -15.23 0.27
CA ILE A 282 -14.11 -14.18 -0.76
C ILE A 282 -14.13 -12.79 -0.10
N GLN A 283 -15.09 -12.52 0.80
CA GLN A 283 -15.16 -11.25 1.56
C GLN A 283 -13.90 -10.98 2.40
N GLY A 284 -13.25 -12.03 2.91
CA GLY A 284 -11.99 -11.95 3.65
C GLY A 284 -10.73 -11.84 2.78
N GLY A 285 -10.85 -11.77 1.45
CA GLY A 285 -9.71 -11.69 0.52
C GLY A 285 -8.90 -12.99 0.37
N VAL A 286 -9.38 -14.11 0.93
CA VAL A 286 -8.68 -15.41 0.96
C VAL A 286 -9.34 -16.50 0.11
N GLY A 287 -10.30 -16.15 -0.75
CA GLY A 287 -11.02 -17.09 -1.62
C GLY A 287 -10.10 -17.97 -2.49
N VAL A 288 -9.06 -17.40 -3.10
CA VAL A 288 -8.09 -18.17 -3.91
C VAL A 288 -7.30 -19.18 -3.06
N ALA A 289 -7.03 -18.88 -1.78
CA ALA A 289 -6.38 -19.80 -0.87
C ALA A 289 -7.33 -20.92 -0.41
N GLN A 290 -8.61 -20.61 -0.20
CA GLN A 290 -9.66 -21.60 0.08
C GLN A 290 -9.88 -22.54 -1.11
N GLN A 291 -9.94 -22.02 -2.34
CA GLN A 291 -10.05 -22.82 -3.57
C GLN A 291 -8.85 -23.78 -3.72
N LYS A 292 -7.62 -23.30 -3.53
CA LYS A 292 -6.40 -24.13 -3.53
C LYS A 292 -6.35 -25.16 -2.40
N LEU A 293 -6.94 -24.86 -1.24
CA LEU A 293 -7.08 -25.81 -0.13
C LEU A 293 -8.10 -26.90 -0.47
N LEU A 294 -9.27 -26.54 -1.00
CA LEU A 294 -10.30 -27.49 -1.43
C LEU A 294 -9.75 -28.46 -2.47
N VAL A 295 -9.17 -27.96 -3.57
CA VAL A 295 -8.61 -28.81 -4.64
C VAL A 295 -7.57 -29.79 -4.08
N ARG A 296 -6.65 -29.35 -3.21
CA ARG A 296 -5.63 -30.24 -2.62
C ARG A 296 -6.18 -31.24 -1.61
N LEU A 297 -7.26 -30.91 -0.90
CA LEU A 297 -7.95 -31.86 -0.02
C LEU A 297 -8.69 -32.94 -0.82
N VAL A 298 -9.12 -32.65 -2.05
CA VAL A 298 -9.67 -33.66 -2.96
C VAL A 298 -8.55 -34.48 -3.61
N THR A 299 -7.53 -33.84 -4.17
CA THR A 299 -6.56 -34.53 -5.04
C THR A 299 -5.33 -35.12 -4.34
N ARG A 300 -4.97 -34.68 -3.12
CA ARG A 300 -3.72 -35.09 -2.44
C ARG A 300 -3.90 -35.67 -1.04
N LEU A 301 -5.10 -35.67 -0.49
CA LEU A 301 -5.35 -36.28 0.81
C LEU A 301 -5.59 -37.78 0.59
N ASP A 302 -4.51 -38.57 0.58
CA ASP A 302 -4.61 -40.03 0.45
C ASP A 302 -5.48 -40.62 1.57
N HIS A 303 -6.68 -41.08 1.20
CA HIS A 303 -7.73 -41.43 2.13
C HIS A 303 -8.79 -42.30 1.45
N ASP A 304 -9.35 -43.27 2.18
CA ASP A 304 -10.43 -44.18 1.73
C ASP A 304 -11.71 -43.48 1.19
N SER A 305 -11.79 -42.15 1.30
CA SER A 305 -12.99 -41.34 1.09
C SER A 305 -12.89 -40.36 -0.09
N CYS A 306 -11.84 -40.42 -0.93
CA CYS A 306 -11.64 -39.46 -2.03
C CYS A 306 -12.89 -39.26 -2.91
N ALA A 307 -13.59 -40.34 -3.25
CA ALA A 307 -14.83 -40.28 -4.05
C ALA A 307 -15.94 -39.41 -3.41
N GLU A 308 -16.06 -39.37 -2.08
CA GLU A 308 -17.01 -38.47 -1.40
C GLU A 308 -16.57 -37.00 -1.53
N PHE A 309 -15.27 -36.72 -1.57
CA PHE A 309 -14.75 -35.37 -1.77
C PHE A 309 -14.86 -34.91 -3.23
N ASP A 310 -14.62 -35.81 -4.19
CA ASP A 310 -14.85 -35.59 -5.62
C ASP A 310 -16.32 -35.23 -5.88
N ASP A 311 -17.26 -36.06 -5.40
CA ASP A 311 -18.69 -35.83 -5.56
C ASP A 311 -19.15 -34.52 -4.87
N LEU A 312 -18.68 -34.23 -3.66
CA LEU A 312 -19.02 -33.00 -2.96
C LEU A 312 -18.49 -31.75 -3.68
N LEU A 313 -17.25 -31.79 -4.18
CA LEU A 313 -16.67 -30.67 -4.94
C LEU A 313 -17.36 -30.48 -6.29
N MET A 314 -17.65 -31.57 -7.00
CA MET A 314 -18.37 -31.54 -8.28
C MET A 314 -19.78 -30.96 -8.13
N ASN A 315 -20.57 -31.46 -7.18
CA ASN A 315 -21.91 -30.94 -6.91
C ASN A 315 -21.87 -29.45 -6.50
N PHE A 316 -20.89 -29.05 -5.68
CA PHE A 316 -20.68 -27.65 -5.29
C PHE A 316 -20.36 -26.74 -6.49
N ILE A 317 -19.46 -27.18 -7.39
CA ILE A 317 -19.13 -26.44 -8.62
C ILE A 317 -20.37 -26.32 -9.52
N VAL A 318 -21.08 -27.42 -9.78
CA VAL A 318 -22.26 -27.45 -10.66
C VAL A 318 -23.38 -26.52 -10.16
N GLN A 319 -23.60 -26.43 -8.84
CA GLN A 319 -24.65 -25.60 -8.24
C GLN A 319 -24.53 -24.10 -8.58
N GLU A 320 -23.32 -23.56 -8.75
CA GLU A 320 -23.09 -22.17 -9.21
C GLU A 320 -22.01 -22.13 -10.31
N GLN A 321 -22.16 -22.94 -11.36
CA GLN A 321 -21.15 -23.12 -12.43
C GLN A 321 -20.53 -21.81 -12.95
N LYS A 322 -21.33 -20.73 -13.07
CA LYS A 322 -20.87 -19.42 -13.58
C LYS A 322 -19.95 -18.65 -12.62
N SER A 323 -20.08 -18.82 -11.31
CA SER A 323 -19.19 -18.18 -10.31
C SER A 323 -18.00 -19.07 -9.96
N ARG A 324 -18.14 -20.40 -10.14
CA ARG A 324 -17.14 -21.41 -9.74
C ARG A 324 -16.25 -21.92 -10.88
N THR A 325 -16.28 -21.29 -12.06
CA THR A 325 -15.42 -21.64 -13.22
C THR A 325 -13.94 -21.73 -12.87
N GLU A 326 -13.40 -20.75 -12.12
CA GLU A 326 -11.99 -20.74 -11.70
C GLU A 326 -11.63 -21.93 -10.80
N LEU A 327 -12.57 -22.37 -9.94
CA LEU A 327 -12.38 -23.54 -9.07
C LEU A 327 -12.36 -24.83 -9.90
N ALA A 328 -13.22 -24.95 -10.92
CA ALA A 328 -13.22 -26.07 -11.85
C ALA A 328 -11.92 -26.14 -12.67
N LEU A 329 -11.46 -25.01 -13.23
CA LEU A 329 -10.20 -24.92 -13.96
C LEU A 329 -9.00 -25.26 -13.07
N LEU A 330 -8.98 -24.79 -11.82
CA LEU A 330 -7.94 -25.10 -10.85
C LEU A 330 -7.89 -26.60 -10.51
N TRP A 331 -9.04 -27.25 -10.38
CA TRP A 331 -9.12 -28.70 -10.12
C TRP A 331 -8.60 -29.51 -11.29
N ILE A 332 -9.05 -29.20 -12.51
CA ILE A 332 -8.59 -29.84 -13.76
C ILE A 332 -7.07 -29.63 -13.96
N ALA A 333 -6.55 -28.44 -13.64
CA ALA A 333 -5.12 -28.14 -13.74
C ALA A 333 -4.26 -28.94 -12.75
N GLU A 334 -4.74 -29.14 -11.50
CA GLU A 334 -4.05 -29.97 -10.51
C GLU A 334 -4.08 -31.46 -10.92
N LEU A 335 -5.23 -31.98 -11.37
CA LEU A 335 -5.36 -33.36 -11.89
C LEU A 335 -4.46 -33.59 -13.12
N TYR A 336 -4.35 -32.61 -14.02
CA TYR A 336 -3.44 -32.67 -15.16
C TYR A 336 -1.97 -32.65 -14.70
N ALA A 337 -1.61 -31.81 -13.72
CA ALA A 337 -0.26 -31.76 -13.17
C ALA A 337 0.14 -33.07 -12.47
N GLN A 338 -0.81 -33.76 -11.82
CA GLN A 338 -0.64 -35.12 -11.30
C GLN A 338 -0.44 -36.14 -12.42
N PHE A 339 -1.29 -36.15 -13.44
CA PHE A 339 -1.18 -37.07 -14.58
C PHE A 339 0.14 -36.93 -15.35
N GLN A 340 0.70 -35.71 -15.44
CA GLN A 340 2.01 -35.45 -16.04
C GLN A 340 3.21 -35.70 -15.09
N GLY A 341 2.97 -36.08 -13.83
CA GLY A 341 4.03 -36.31 -12.84
C GLY A 341 4.73 -35.05 -12.33
N TYR A 342 4.21 -33.85 -12.58
CA TYR A 342 4.80 -32.59 -12.12
C TYR A 342 4.59 -32.35 -10.61
N THR A 343 3.62 -33.04 -9.99
CA THR A 343 3.43 -33.03 -8.53
C THR A 343 4.10 -34.26 -7.93
N VAL A 344 5.33 -34.12 -7.46
CA VAL A 344 6.04 -35.22 -6.79
C VAL A 344 5.51 -35.40 -5.37
N ASP A 345 4.96 -36.58 -5.08
CA ASP A 345 4.49 -36.96 -3.74
C ASP A 345 5.67 -37.34 -2.82
N ASN A 346 6.44 -36.32 -2.42
CA ASN A 346 7.46 -36.44 -1.39
C ASN A 346 6.84 -36.36 0.01
N PHE A 347 6.19 -37.45 0.44
CA PHE A 347 5.92 -37.76 1.84
C PHE A 347 6.44 -39.17 2.16
N TYR A 348 7.70 -39.21 2.61
CA TYR A 348 8.37 -40.33 3.29
C TYR A 348 9.07 -39.78 4.54
#